data_AF-A0AAD9G8W7-F1
#
_entry.id   AF-A0AAD9G8W7-F1
#
_cell.length_a   1.000
_cell.length_b   1.000
_cell.length_c   1.000
_cell.angle_alpha   90.00
_cell.angle_beta   90.00
_cell.angle_gamma   90.00
#
_symmetry.space_group_name_H-M   'P 1'
#
loop_
_entity.id
_entity.type
_entity.pdbx_description
1 polymer ?
#
loop_
_entity_poly.entity_id
_entity_poly.type
_entity_poly.pdbx_seq_one_letter_code
_entity_poly.pdbx_strand_id
1 'polypeptide(L)'
;MGQDSSSNSAEINAALNMLVLSMLNEQVKKVCFNKCFGSKFGDVMNKSEQICLAKCMDRMYEAHAVLTQAASEAAKSIAKSE
;
A
#
# COMPACT_ATOMS: atom_id res chain seq x y z
N MET A 1 -34.14 -13.02 -14.41
CA MET A 1 -33.52 -12.02 -13.51
C MET A 1 -32.14 -12.52 -13.16
N GLY A 2 -31.08 -11.90 -13.69
CA GLY A 2 -29.71 -12.42 -13.54
C GLY A 2 -28.60 -11.43 -13.92
N GLN A 3 -28.88 -10.12 -13.85
CA GLN A 3 -27.93 -9.07 -14.26
C GLN A 3 -27.27 -8.30 -13.08
N ASP A 4 -27.66 -8.54 -11.82
CA ASP A 4 -27.17 -7.74 -10.68
C ASP A 4 -25.87 -8.25 -10.01
N SER A 5 -25.39 -9.45 -10.35
CA SER A 5 -24.24 -10.07 -9.66
C SER A 5 -22.88 -9.57 -10.17
N SER A 6 -22.79 -9.10 -11.42
CA SER A 6 -21.53 -8.62 -12.01
C SER A 6 -21.21 -7.15 -11.64
N SER A 7 -22.23 -6.29 -11.51
CA SER A 7 -22.04 -4.87 -11.14
C SER A 7 -21.56 -4.74 -9.69
N ASN A 8 -22.17 -5.52 -8.79
CA ASN A 8 -21.77 -5.57 -7.37
C ASN A 8 -20.31 -6.01 -7.19
N SER A 9 -19.85 -6.99 -7.97
CA SER A 9 -18.47 -7.50 -7.84
C SER A 9 -17.42 -6.45 -8.23
N ALA A 10 -17.69 -5.61 -9.24
CA ALA A 10 -16.78 -4.55 -9.65
C ALA A 10 -16.72 -3.41 -8.61
N GLU A 11 -17.87 -3.01 -8.08
CA GLU A 11 -17.98 -1.99 -7.03
C GLU A 11 -17.31 -2.44 -5.71
N ILE A 12 -17.50 -3.71 -5.32
CA ILE A 12 -16.83 -4.31 -4.16
C ILE A 12 -15.31 -4.31 -4.35
N ASN A 13 -14.82 -4.67 -5.54
CA ASN A 13 -13.38 -4.62 -5.84
C ASN A 13 -12.82 -3.20 -5.80
N ALA A 14 -13.56 -2.21 -6.30
CA ALA A 14 -13.15 -0.80 -6.23
C ALA A 14 -13.08 -0.30 -4.78
N ALA A 15 -14.07 -0.64 -3.95
CA ALA A 15 -14.08 -0.31 -2.53
C ALA A 15 -12.92 -0.98 -1.78
N LEU A 16 -12.64 -2.25 -2.07
CA LEU A 16 -11.52 -2.99 -1.49
C LEU A 16 -10.17 -2.35 -1.86
N ASN A 17 -9.99 -1.95 -3.13
CA ASN A 17 -8.80 -1.26 -3.58
C ASN A 17 -8.59 0.07 -2.85
N MET A 18 -9.66 0.85 -2.62
CA MET A 18 -9.56 2.07 -1.83
C MET A 18 -9.19 1.81 -0.37
N LEU A 19 -9.75 0.75 0.24
CA LEU A 19 -9.40 0.36 1.61
C LEU A 19 -7.91 0.00 1.74
N VAL A 20 -7.40 -0.82 0.81
CA VAL A 20 -5.99 -1.22 0.78
C VAL A 20 -5.08 0.00 0.63
N LEU A 21 -5.42 0.93 -0.27
CA LEU A 21 -4.67 2.18 -0.45
C LEU A 21 -4.68 3.05 0.82
N SER A 22 -5.81 3.13 1.52
CA SER A 22 -5.92 3.86 2.78
C SER A 22 -5.02 3.25 3.85
N MET A 23 -5.06 1.92 4.00
CA MET A 23 -4.21 1.19 4.96
C MET A 23 -2.72 1.35 4.63
N LEU A 24 -2.37 1.28 3.35
CA LEU A 24 -1.01 1.52 2.89
C LEU A 24 -0.55 2.93 3.23
N ASN A 25 -1.38 3.95 2.98
CA ASN A 25 -1.08 5.34 3.34
C ASN A 25 -0.85 5.51 4.84
N GLU A 26 -1.68 4.92 5.70
CA GLU A 26 -1.49 4.98 7.15
C GLU A 26 -0.17 4.32 7.58
N GLN A 27 0.16 3.16 7.00
CA GLN A 27 1.41 2.47 7.30
C GLN A 27 2.64 3.23 6.80
N VAL A 28 2.59 3.74 5.57
CA VAL A 28 3.66 4.58 5.01
C VAL A 28 3.87 5.81 5.88
N LYS A 29 2.79 6.49 6.29
CA LYS A 29 2.88 7.62 7.23
C LYS A 29 3.56 7.20 8.53
N LYS A 30 3.11 6.11 9.17
CA LYS A 30 3.65 5.64 10.45
C LYS A 30 5.13 5.25 10.36
N VAL A 31 5.48 4.41 9.38
CA VAL A 31 6.84 3.90 9.20
C VAL A 31 7.79 5.01 8.80
N CYS A 32 7.43 5.80 7.78
CA CYS A 32 8.32 6.84 7.28
C CYS A 32 8.43 8.02 8.22
N PHE A 33 7.36 8.37 8.95
CA PHE A 33 7.44 9.43 9.95
C PHE A 33 8.39 9.04 11.09
N ASN A 34 8.20 7.85 11.67
CA ASN A 34 9.07 7.37 12.75
C ASN A 34 10.53 7.22 12.30
N LYS A 35 10.75 6.80 11.05
CA LYS A 35 12.10 6.62 10.50
C LYS A 35 12.81 7.93 10.20
N CYS A 36 12.11 8.92 9.67
CA CYS A 36 12.71 10.16 9.18
C CYS A 36 12.73 11.31 10.18
N PHE A 37 11.79 11.34 11.13
CA PHE A 37 11.68 12.42 12.12
C PHE A 37 11.93 11.96 13.57
N GLY A 38 11.96 10.64 13.82
CA GLY A 38 12.15 10.11 15.16
C GLY A 38 11.08 10.61 16.14
N SER A 39 11.50 11.24 17.24
CA SER A 39 10.62 11.75 18.29
C SER A 39 10.36 13.26 18.23
N LYS A 40 10.92 14.00 17.26
CA LYS A 40 10.74 15.45 17.12
C LYS A 40 10.54 15.84 15.66
N PHE A 41 9.35 16.36 15.36
CA PHE A 41 9.08 17.05 14.10
C PHE A 41 9.13 18.55 14.36
N GLY A 42 9.98 19.28 13.64
CA GLY A 42 9.97 20.75 13.65
C GLY A 42 8.83 21.29 12.79
N ASP A 43 8.47 22.57 12.93
CA ASP A 43 7.39 23.19 12.14
C ASP A 43 7.59 23.11 10.62
N VAL A 44 8.84 22.91 10.18
CA VAL A 44 9.20 22.80 8.76
C VAL A 44 10.19 21.65 8.58
N MET A 45 10.01 20.86 7.51
CA MET A 45 10.95 19.81 7.15
C MET A 45 12.26 20.40 6.62
N ASN A 46 13.39 20.00 7.19
CA ASN A 46 14.71 20.31 6.65
C ASN A 46 15.02 19.45 5.41
N LYS A 47 16.06 19.81 4.65
CA LYS A 47 16.41 19.11 3.40
C LYS A 47 16.72 17.61 3.61
N SER A 48 17.32 17.23 4.73
CA SER A 48 17.61 15.84 5.05
C SER A 48 16.34 15.04 5.29
N GLU A 49 15.39 15.62 6.05
CA GLU A 49 14.09 15.04 6.32
C GLU A 49 13.24 14.88 5.06
N GLN A 50 13.23 15.88 4.18
CA GLN A 50 12.54 15.81 2.88
C GLN A 50 13.08 14.66 2.02
N ILE A 51 14.41 14.55 1.92
CA ILE A 51 15.07 13.48 1.17
C ILE A 51 14.79 12.11 1.81
N CYS A 52 14.81 12.03 3.14
CA CYS A 52 14.48 10.80 3.86
C CYS A 52 13.05 10.36 3.58
N LEU A 53 12.09 11.27 3.73
CA LEU A 53 10.67 10.97 3.56
C LEU A 53 10.39 10.48 2.14
N ALA A 54 10.87 11.19 1.12
CA ALA A 54 10.74 10.78 -0.27
C ALA A 54 11.30 9.37 -0.51
N LYS A 55 12.55 9.13 -0.11
CA LYS A 55 13.20 7.82 -0.25
C LYS A 55 12.53 6.70 0.53
N CYS A 56 11.89 7.02 1.66
CA CYS A 56 11.18 6.03 2.46
C CYS A 56 9.86 5.65 1.79
N MET A 57 9.10 6.63 1.32
CA MET A 57 7.85 6.41 0.60
C MET A 57 8.09 5.60 -0.67
N ASP A 58 9.08 5.97 -1.49
CA ASP A 58 9.40 5.25 -2.72
C ASP A 58 9.69 3.77 -2.46
N ARG A 59 10.55 3.47 -1.48
CA ARG A 59 10.90 2.08 -1.11
C ARG A 59 9.72 1.30 -0.55
N MET A 60 8.82 1.94 0.19
CA MET A 60 7.62 1.28 0.72
C MET A 60 6.66 0.90 -0.41
N TYR A 61 6.43 1.79 -1.38
CA TYR A 61 5.58 1.49 -2.52
C TYR A 61 6.18 0.43 -3.43
N GLU A 62 7.49 0.47 -3.65
CA GLU A 62 8.21 -0.56 -4.38
C GLU A 62 8.08 -1.93 -3.69
N ALA A 63 8.30 -1.98 -2.37
CA ALA A 63 8.14 -3.21 -1.60
C ALA A 63 6.69 -3.74 -1.67
N HIS A 64 5.69 -2.86 -1.58
CA HIS A 64 4.29 -3.25 -1.73
C HIS A 64 3.99 -3.84 -3.11
N ALA A 65 4.52 -3.25 -4.19
CA ALA A 65 4.34 -3.76 -5.54
C ALA A 65 4.94 -5.16 -5.71
N VAL A 66 6.16 -5.37 -5.22
CA VAL A 66 6.84 -6.68 -5.24
C VAL A 66 6.05 -7.73 -4.44
N LEU A 67 5.60 -7.38 -3.23
CA LEU A 67 4.81 -8.29 -2.40
C LEU A 67 3.47 -8.65 -3.03
N THR A 68 2.79 -7.68 -3.66
CA THR A 68 1.53 -7.92 -4.36
C THR A 68 1.71 -8.89 -5.52
N GLN A 69 2.78 -8.71 -6.30
CA GLN A 69 3.12 -9.63 -7.38
C GLN A 69 3.42 -11.04 -6.86
N ALA A 70 4.29 -11.15 -5.85
CA ALA A 70 4.64 -12.43 -5.24
C ALA A 70 3.43 -13.16 -4.64
N ALA A 71 2.53 -12.43 -3.96
CA ALA A 71 1.29 -12.97 -3.41
C ALA A 71 0.35 -13.49 -4.52
N SER A 72 0.21 -12.74 -5.61
CA SER A 72 -0.56 -13.19 -6.79
C SER A 72 0.04 -14.45 -7.42
N GLU A 73 1.36 -14.53 -7.54
CA GLU A 73 2.05 -15.72 -8.07
C GLU A 73 1.87 -16.95 -7.17
N ALA A 74 2.01 -16.76 -5.85
CA ALA A 74 1.77 -17.82 -4.85
C ALA A 74 0.31 -18.30 -4.83
N ALA A 75 -0.67 -17.39 -4.97
CA ALA A 75 -2.08 -17.77 -5.07
C ALA A 75 -2.35 -18.63 -6.32
N LYS A 76 -1.73 -18.31 -7.45
CA LYS A 76 -1.84 -19.08 -8.69
C LYS A 76 -1.18 -20.46 -8.59
N SER A 77 -0.07 -20.60 -7.85
CA SER A 77 0.58 -21.90 -7.67
C SER A 77 -0.26 -22.83 -6.81
N ILE A 78 -0.85 -22.33 -5.72
CA ILE A 78 -1.77 -23.10 -4.86
C ILE A 78 -2.99 -23.57 -5.67
N ALA A 79 -3.64 -22.68 -6.41
CA ALA A 79 -4.81 -23.03 -7.23
C ALA A 79 -4.51 -23.99 -8.41
N LYS A 80 -3.23 -24.17 -8.78
CA LYS A 80 -2.79 -25.17 -9.77
C LYS A 80 -2.43 -26.53 -9.16
N SER A 81 -2.32 -26.59 -7.83
CA SER A 81 -1.88 -27.76 -7.07
C SER A 81 -3.05 -28.59 -6.52
N GLU A 82 -4.28 -28.09 -6.67
CA GLU A 82 -5.56 -28.80 -6.48
C GLU A 82 -6.10 -29.29 -7.83
#